data_AF-A0A382XJU4-F1
#
_entry.id   AF-A0A382XJU4-F1
#
_cell.length_a   1.000
_cell.length_b   1.000
_cell.length_c   1.000
_cell.angle_alpha   90.00
_cell.angle_beta   90.00
_cell.angle_gamma   90.00
#
_symmetry.space_group_name_H-M   'P 1'
#
loop_
_entity.id
_entity.type
_entity.pdbx_description
1 polymer ?
#
loop_
_entity_poly.entity_id
_entity_poly.type
_entity_poly.pdbx_seq_one_letter_code
_entity_poly.pdbx_strand_id
1 'polypeptide(L)'
;INEQISSIQKQYGKLTTKINIEKNCDITGVFIYEDDINNKSTFNLNRIKKKTTIKKLLGLKVGESVTLETKGLFDDHHELIRVLNISHDRAKDIDIEVKLNIEEINYKEAADLDQELFDKIYGKDVIKSITELKEKISNDIEKQFINQTDQKLMNDIIENLIENTKFKLPSEFLTKWIKINSEKKISDKDAKEEYEKSEKGMKYQLIESKLVTDNNLQVNFDDLKSYTRGLIKAQMNQYGQSNPSDKELDDVVARVLQNKDEIKRLTEQ
;
A
#
# COMPACT_ATOMS: atom_id res chain seq x y z
N ILE A 1 -6.41 -8.92 11.67
CA ILE A 1 -7.89 -9.00 11.78
C ILE A 1 -8.48 -7.86 12.62
N ASN A 2 -8.19 -7.73 13.92
CA ASN A 2 -8.78 -6.67 14.77
C ASN A 2 -8.50 -5.24 14.26
N GLU A 3 -7.28 -4.99 13.78
CA GLU A 3 -6.92 -3.71 13.15
C GLU A 3 -7.74 -3.42 11.89
N GLN A 4 -7.97 -4.44 11.05
CA GLN A 4 -8.79 -4.32 9.85
C GLN A 4 -10.25 -4.00 10.20
N ILE A 5 -10.80 -4.65 11.22
CA ILE A 5 -12.14 -4.36 11.74
C ILE A 5 -12.20 -2.92 12.24
N SER A 6 -11.23 -2.48 13.07
CA SER A 6 -11.16 -1.09 13.51
C SER A 6 -11.03 -0.10 12.36
N SER A 7 -10.31 -0.46 11.29
CA SER A 7 -10.15 0.39 10.11
C SER A 7 -11.49 0.54 9.37
N ILE A 8 -12.18 -0.58 9.15
CA ILE A 8 -13.52 -0.63 8.56
C ILE A 8 -14.50 0.23 9.37
N GLN A 9 -14.57 0.03 10.68
CA GLN A 9 -15.49 0.80 11.52
C GLN A 9 -15.21 2.31 11.48
N LYS A 10 -13.94 2.72 11.34
CA LYS A 10 -13.57 4.13 11.16
C LYS A 10 -13.96 4.66 9.78
N GLN A 11 -13.77 3.86 8.73
CA GLN A 11 -14.08 4.23 7.35
C GLN A 11 -15.60 4.41 7.13
N TYR A 12 -16.40 3.56 7.76
CA TYR A 12 -17.86 3.59 7.64
C TYR A 12 -18.56 4.24 8.83
N GLY A 13 -17.78 4.87 9.72
CA GLY A 13 -18.30 5.55 10.90
C GLY A 13 -19.25 6.69 10.55
N LYS A 14 -20.12 7.04 11.50
CA LYS A 14 -21.09 8.12 11.36
C LYS A 14 -20.54 9.39 12.03
N LEU A 15 -20.91 10.54 11.48
CA LEU A 15 -20.63 11.84 12.09
C LEU A 15 -21.80 12.19 12.99
N THR A 16 -21.51 12.37 14.28
CA THR A 16 -22.50 12.70 15.30
C THR A 16 -22.17 14.06 15.86
N THR A 17 -23.08 15.03 15.71
CA THR A 17 -22.88 16.39 16.23
C THR A 17 -23.23 16.43 17.71
N LYS A 18 -22.38 17.05 18.53
CA LYS A 18 -22.70 17.34 19.93
C LYS A 18 -22.57 18.84 20.23
N ILE A 19 -23.13 19.23 21.36
CA ILE A 19 -23.14 20.64 21.81
C ILE A 19 -21.82 21.02 22.48
N ASN A 20 -21.12 20.08 23.14
CA ASN A 20 -19.94 20.36 23.95
C ASN A 20 -18.70 19.60 23.44
N ILE A 21 -17.52 20.19 23.65
CA ILE A 21 -16.22 19.55 23.42
C ILE A 21 -15.87 18.64 24.61
N GLU A 22 -15.78 17.32 24.37
CA GLU A 22 -15.46 16.30 25.37
C GLU A 22 -14.07 15.69 25.14
N LYS A 23 -13.85 15.03 24.01
CA LYS A 23 -12.57 14.41 23.63
C LYS A 23 -12.58 14.03 22.15
N ASN A 24 -11.42 14.09 21.50
CA ASN A 24 -11.20 13.58 20.13
C ASN A 24 -12.35 13.89 19.15
N CYS A 25 -12.69 15.17 19.01
CA CYS A 25 -13.73 15.64 18.09
C CYS A 25 -13.11 16.50 16.99
N ASP A 26 -13.82 16.57 15.87
CA ASP A 26 -13.58 17.55 14.80
C ASP A 26 -14.35 18.83 15.15
N ILE A 27 -13.63 19.93 15.29
CA ILE A 27 -14.19 21.26 15.64
C ILE A 27 -14.17 22.09 14.37
N THR A 28 -15.34 22.62 13.99
CA THR A 28 -15.49 23.59 12.91
C THR A 28 -15.75 24.95 13.53
N GLY A 29 -14.99 25.95 13.11
CA GLY A 29 -15.16 27.30 13.60
C GLY A 29 -14.50 28.34 12.70
N VAL A 30 -14.78 29.59 13.02
CA VAL A 30 -14.21 30.75 12.33
C VAL A 30 -13.06 31.28 13.15
N PHE A 31 -11.88 31.30 12.54
CA PHE A 31 -10.69 31.92 13.09
C PHE A 31 -10.67 33.39 12.68
N ILE A 32 -10.61 34.27 13.68
CA ILE A 32 -10.65 35.72 13.51
C ILE A 32 -9.42 36.35 14.15
N TYR A 33 -8.71 37.18 13.39
CA TYR A 33 -7.68 38.09 13.90
C TYR A 33 -7.73 39.39 13.09
N GLU A 34 -8.14 40.47 13.75
CA GLU A 34 -8.33 41.80 13.14
C GLU A 34 -9.08 41.70 11.80
N ASP A 35 -8.63 42.43 10.77
CA ASP A 35 -9.14 42.34 9.39
C ASP A 35 -8.30 41.40 8.50
N ASP A 36 -7.34 40.69 9.09
CA ASP A 36 -6.29 39.95 8.36
C ASP A 36 -6.61 38.45 8.25
N ILE A 37 -7.19 37.86 9.30
CA ILE A 37 -7.61 36.46 9.31
C ILE A 37 -9.11 36.39 9.57
N ASN A 38 -9.84 35.82 8.62
CA ASN A 38 -11.24 35.43 8.77
C ASN A 38 -11.47 34.17 7.94
N ASN A 39 -11.23 33.01 8.55
CA ASN A 39 -11.33 31.73 7.85
C ASN A 39 -12.15 30.71 8.63
N LYS A 40 -13.15 30.13 7.97
CA LYS A 40 -13.89 28.98 8.49
C LYS A 40 -13.14 27.70 8.15
N SER A 41 -12.78 26.91 9.16
CA SER A 41 -12.06 25.66 8.95
C SER A 41 -12.41 24.60 10.00
N THR A 42 -12.10 23.35 9.66
CA THR A 42 -12.27 22.19 10.53
C THR A 42 -10.91 21.60 10.89
N PHE A 43 -10.73 21.31 12.18
CA PHE A 43 -9.54 20.63 12.69
C PHE A 43 -9.91 19.62 13.78
N ASN A 44 -9.09 18.59 13.94
CA ASN A 44 -9.29 17.59 14.98
C ASN A 44 -8.60 18.02 16.29
N LEU A 45 -9.27 17.87 17.43
CA LEU A 45 -8.73 18.23 18.75
C LEU A 45 -7.37 17.55 19.05
N ASN A 46 -7.13 16.34 18.56
CA ASN A 46 -5.88 15.61 18.80
C ASN A 46 -4.68 16.17 18.02
N ARG A 47 -4.91 17.04 17.02
CA ARG A 47 -3.81 17.69 16.27
C ARG A 47 -3.23 18.89 17.01
N ILE A 48 -3.84 19.29 18.13
CA ILE A 48 -3.34 20.37 18.98
C ILE A 48 -2.17 19.85 19.82
N LYS A 49 -1.03 20.52 19.69
CA LYS A 49 0.21 20.15 20.36
C LYS A 49 0.21 20.44 21.86
N LYS A 50 -0.28 21.63 22.23
CA LYS A 50 -0.25 22.13 23.62
C LYS A 50 -1.42 21.54 24.42
N LYS A 51 -1.11 20.71 25.44
CA LYS A 51 -2.11 20.20 26.41
C LYS A 51 -2.87 21.31 27.15
N THR A 52 -2.23 22.47 27.38
CA THR A 52 -2.88 23.65 27.97
C THR A 52 -3.98 24.20 27.08
N THR A 53 -3.75 24.25 25.77
CA THR A 53 -4.76 24.67 24.78
C THR A 53 -5.90 23.67 24.69
N ILE A 54 -5.62 22.37 24.71
CA ILE A 54 -6.67 21.34 24.78
C ILE A 54 -7.56 21.58 26.01
N LYS A 55 -6.97 21.81 27.20
CA LYS A 55 -7.74 22.11 28.41
C LYS A 55 -8.61 23.36 28.31
N LYS A 56 -8.19 24.39 27.56
CA LYS A 56 -9.00 25.59 27.31
C LYS A 56 -10.21 25.29 26.41
N LEU A 57 -10.10 24.32 25.51
CA LEU A 57 -11.16 23.94 24.58
C LEU A 57 -12.17 22.95 25.18
N LEU A 58 -11.71 22.08 26.09
CA LEU A 58 -12.56 21.09 26.75
C LEU A 58 -13.69 21.78 27.53
N GLY A 59 -14.93 21.34 27.29
CA GLY A 59 -16.13 21.87 27.93
C GLY A 59 -16.78 23.05 27.20
N LEU A 60 -16.11 23.66 26.23
CA LEU A 60 -16.70 24.73 25.42
C LEU A 60 -17.83 24.21 24.53
N LYS A 61 -18.74 25.12 24.18
CA LYS A 61 -19.96 24.81 23.42
C LYS A 61 -19.99 25.46 22.05
N VAL A 62 -20.85 24.93 21.18
CA VAL A 62 -21.25 25.61 19.96
C VAL A 62 -21.77 27.02 20.29
N GLY A 63 -21.25 28.03 19.59
CA GLY A 63 -21.55 29.45 19.79
C GLY A 63 -20.58 30.18 20.72
N GLU A 64 -19.72 29.46 21.47
CA GLU A 64 -18.71 30.08 22.31
C GLU A 64 -17.44 30.44 21.52
N SER A 65 -16.68 31.39 22.06
CA SER A 65 -15.43 31.85 21.47
C SER A 65 -14.26 31.74 22.43
N VAL A 66 -13.09 31.39 21.92
CA VAL A 66 -11.87 31.22 22.70
C VAL A 66 -10.66 31.79 21.97
N THR A 67 -9.73 32.36 22.72
CA THR A 67 -8.48 32.89 22.18
C THR A 67 -7.38 31.82 22.21
N LEU A 68 -6.72 31.61 21.08
CA LEU A 68 -5.69 30.59 20.87
C LEU A 68 -4.39 31.24 20.35
N GLU A 69 -3.26 30.91 20.97
CA GLU A 69 -1.93 31.27 20.45
C GLU A 69 -1.61 30.43 19.21
N THR A 70 -1.26 31.06 18.09
CA THR A 70 -0.89 30.35 16.85
C THR A 70 0.41 29.58 16.97
N LYS A 71 1.35 30.12 17.77
CA LYS A 71 2.69 29.55 17.93
C LYS A 71 2.64 28.19 18.61
N GLY A 72 3.00 27.16 17.84
CA GLY A 72 2.98 25.78 18.30
C GLY A 72 1.58 25.28 18.66
N LEU A 73 0.54 25.80 17.99
CA LEU A 73 -0.84 25.35 18.16
C LEU A 73 -1.02 23.89 17.71
N PHE A 74 -0.54 23.58 16.51
CA PHE A 74 -0.62 22.26 15.89
C PHE A 74 0.74 21.54 15.90
N ASP A 75 0.70 20.20 15.83
CA ASP A 75 1.90 19.38 15.67
C ASP A 75 2.55 19.55 14.29
N ASP A 76 1.72 19.75 13.25
CA ASP A 76 2.13 19.96 11.87
C ASP A 76 1.94 21.44 11.46
N HIS A 77 2.99 22.03 10.91
CA HIS A 77 2.98 23.40 10.41
C HIS A 77 2.00 23.60 9.24
N HIS A 78 1.84 22.59 8.38
CA HIS A 78 0.90 22.63 7.27
C HIS A 78 -0.56 22.67 7.75
N GLU A 79 -0.84 22.11 8.93
CA GLU A 79 -2.16 22.20 9.55
C GLU A 79 -2.52 23.65 9.89
N LEU A 80 -1.57 24.41 10.46
CA LEU A 80 -1.77 25.82 10.80
C LEU A 80 -2.08 26.66 9.56
N ILE A 81 -1.31 26.46 8.50
CA ILE A 81 -1.49 27.10 7.18
C ILE A 81 -2.90 26.84 6.66
N ARG A 82 -3.34 25.57 6.67
CA ARG A 82 -4.67 25.17 6.18
C ARG A 82 -5.79 25.76 7.03
N VAL A 83 -5.64 25.72 8.35
CA VAL A 83 -6.68 26.13 9.31
C VAL A 83 -6.88 27.65 9.29
N LEU A 84 -5.79 28.42 9.21
CA LEU A 84 -5.86 29.89 9.18
C LEU A 84 -5.95 30.46 7.76
N ASN A 85 -5.74 29.65 6.73
CA ASN A 85 -5.68 30.06 5.32
C ASN A 85 -4.67 31.19 5.07
N ILE A 86 -3.43 30.99 5.55
CA ILE A 86 -2.31 31.94 5.41
C ILE A 86 -1.22 31.36 4.50
N SER A 87 -0.30 32.20 4.02
CA SER A 87 0.85 31.72 3.22
C SER A 87 1.89 30.98 4.08
N HIS A 88 2.70 30.11 3.46
CA HIS A 88 3.80 29.40 4.12
C HIS A 88 4.80 30.34 4.79
N ASP A 89 5.13 31.46 4.16
CA ASP A 89 6.10 32.41 4.72
C ASP A 89 5.56 33.10 5.96
N ARG A 90 4.26 33.44 5.97
CA ARG A 90 3.61 34.03 7.13
C ARG A 90 3.52 33.04 8.29
N ALA A 91 3.23 31.78 8.00
CA ALA A 91 3.05 30.78 9.04
C ALA A 91 4.32 30.53 9.86
N LYS A 92 5.52 30.63 9.25
CA LYS A 92 6.81 30.35 9.93
C LYS A 92 7.04 31.20 11.18
N ASP A 93 6.69 32.48 11.11
CA ASP A 93 6.97 33.46 12.16
C ASP A 93 5.69 33.97 12.87
N ILE A 94 4.54 33.32 12.65
CA ILE A 94 3.26 33.79 13.21
C ILE A 94 3.16 33.53 14.73
N ASP A 95 3.23 34.61 15.49
CA ASP A 95 3.10 34.63 16.95
C ASP A 95 1.98 35.61 17.35
N ILE A 96 0.74 35.21 17.12
CA ILE A 96 -0.45 36.03 17.41
C ILE A 96 -1.50 35.22 18.18
N GLU A 97 -2.46 35.92 18.75
CA GLU A 97 -3.62 35.35 19.41
C GLU A 97 -4.86 35.43 18.51
N VAL A 98 -5.28 34.29 17.95
CA VAL A 98 -6.49 34.21 17.09
C VAL A 98 -7.71 33.88 17.95
N LYS A 99 -8.84 34.53 17.65
CA LYS A 99 -10.14 34.18 18.24
C LYS A 99 -10.81 33.09 17.41
N LEU A 100 -11.07 31.94 18.01
CA LEU A 100 -11.86 30.87 17.41
C LEU A 100 -13.31 30.98 17.89
N ASN A 101 -14.25 31.16 16.97
CA ASN A 101 -15.69 31.04 17.23
C ASN A 101 -16.14 29.63 16.82
N ILE A 102 -16.66 28.86 17.77
CA ILE A 102 -17.06 27.46 17.53
C ILE A 102 -18.43 27.42 16.88
N GLU A 103 -18.56 26.83 15.70
CA GLU A 103 -19.82 26.70 14.98
C GLU A 103 -20.38 25.27 15.02
N GLU A 104 -19.52 24.26 14.90
CA GLU A 104 -19.95 22.86 14.94
C GLU A 104 -18.91 22.00 15.65
N ILE A 105 -19.39 20.99 16.38
CA ILE A 105 -18.55 20.00 17.03
C ILE A 105 -19.05 18.62 16.61
N ASN A 106 -18.23 17.93 15.83
CA ASN A 106 -18.57 16.64 15.24
C ASN A 106 -17.69 15.53 15.81
N TYR A 107 -18.29 14.40 16.14
CA TYR A 107 -17.62 13.20 16.60
C TYR A 107 -17.70 12.15 15.51
N LYS A 108 -16.60 11.45 15.26
CA LYS A 108 -16.59 10.26 14.43
C LYS A 108 -16.87 9.06 15.33
N GLU A 109 -18.08 8.54 15.26
CA GLU A 109 -18.45 7.30 15.93
C GLU A 109 -18.13 6.14 15.00
N ALA A 110 -17.45 5.13 15.55
CA ALA A 110 -17.15 3.90 14.85
C ALA A 110 -18.47 3.25 14.40
N ALA A 111 -18.52 2.74 13.17
CA ALA A 111 -19.69 2.03 12.69
C ALA A 111 -19.99 0.83 13.59
N ASP A 112 -21.26 0.60 13.87
CA ASP A 112 -21.70 -0.61 14.55
C ASP A 112 -21.41 -1.83 13.67
N LEU A 113 -21.02 -2.94 14.30
CA LEU A 113 -20.80 -4.21 13.60
C LEU A 113 -22.14 -4.92 13.40
N ASP A 114 -22.96 -4.36 12.52
CA ASP A 114 -24.30 -4.83 12.21
C ASP A 114 -24.46 -5.27 10.75
N GLN A 115 -25.66 -5.75 10.41
CA GLN A 115 -25.97 -6.23 9.07
C GLN A 115 -25.88 -5.11 8.01
N GLU A 116 -26.20 -3.87 8.36
CA GLU A 116 -26.11 -2.73 7.43
C GLU A 116 -24.65 -2.52 7.00
N LEU A 117 -23.71 -2.57 7.95
CA LEU A 117 -22.29 -2.48 7.66
C LEU A 117 -21.80 -3.68 6.85
N PHE A 118 -22.21 -4.89 7.21
CA PHE A 118 -21.78 -6.11 6.53
C PHE A 118 -22.22 -6.13 5.06
N ASP A 119 -23.49 -5.79 4.81
CA ASP A 119 -24.07 -5.71 3.47
C ASP A 119 -23.39 -4.63 2.62
N LYS A 120 -22.97 -3.52 3.24
CA LYS A 120 -22.26 -2.42 2.55
C LYS A 120 -20.85 -2.80 2.09
N ILE A 121 -20.16 -3.67 2.82
CA ILE A 121 -18.77 -4.05 2.52
C ILE A 121 -18.73 -5.26 1.57
N TYR A 122 -19.55 -6.27 1.85
CA TYR A 122 -19.47 -7.57 1.16
C TYR A 122 -20.66 -7.86 0.25
N GLY A 123 -21.68 -7.01 0.25
CA GLY A 123 -22.93 -7.24 -0.46
C GLY A 123 -24.00 -7.88 0.42
N LYS A 124 -25.24 -7.74 -0.01
CA LYS A 124 -26.43 -8.12 0.76
C LYS A 124 -26.44 -9.62 1.11
N ASP A 125 -26.70 -9.92 2.39
CA ASP A 125 -26.87 -11.29 2.92
C ASP A 125 -25.63 -12.20 2.81
N VAL A 126 -24.46 -11.64 2.50
CA VAL A 126 -23.19 -12.41 2.34
C VAL A 126 -22.56 -12.75 3.69
N ILE A 127 -22.60 -11.82 4.64
CA ILE A 127 -22.04 -11.97 6.00
C ILE A 127 -23.15 -11.67 7.00
N LYS A 128 -23.43 -12.61 7.90
CA LYS A 128 -24.56 -12.53 8.85
C LYS A 128 -24.13 -12.35 10.30
N SER A 129 -22.83 -12.48 10.57
CA SER A 129 -22.31 -12.40 11.93
C SER A 129 -20.91 -11.82 11.97
N ILE A 130 -20.52 -11.34 13.17
CA ILE A 130 -19.17 -10.85 13.45
C ILE A 130 -18.13 -11.98 13.26
N THR A 131 -18.50 -13.23 13.54
CA THR A 131 -17.64 -14.40 13.34
C THR A 131 -17.36 -14.60 11.86
N GLU A 132 -18.40 -14.59 11.02
CA GLU A 132 -18.27 -14.69 9.56
C GLU A 132 -17.48 -13.51 8.98
N LEU A 133 -17.67 -12.30 9.51
CA LEU A 133 -16.87 -11.13 9.12
C LEU A 133 -15.37 -11.37 9.40
N LYS A 134 -15.03 -11.88 10.58
CA LYS A 134 -13.64 -12.16 10.97
C LYS A 134 -13.03 -13.24 10.09
N GLU A 135 -13.76 -14.32 9.81
CA GLU A 135 -13.32 -15.39 8.92
C GLU A 135 -13.11 -14.87 7.50
N LYS A 136 -14.04 -14.06 6.99
CA LYS A 136 -13.93 -13.45 5.67
C LYS A 136 -12.69 -12.55 5.56
N ILE A 137 -12.46 -11.69 6.56
CA ILE A 137 -11.26 -10.86 6.65
C ILE A 137 -10.00 -11.73 6.73
N SER A 138 -9.99 -12.83 7.49
CA SER A 138 -8.85 -13.74 7.56
C SER A 138 -8.53 -14.33 6.20
N ASN A 139 -9.53 -14.89 5.52
CA ASN A 139 -9.39 -15.50 4.20
C ASN A 139 -8.90 -14.50 3.15
N ASP A 140 -9.39 -13.25 3.20
CA ASP A 140 -8.97 -12.21 2.26
C ASP A 140 -7.51 -11.78 2.53
N ILE A 141 -7.11 -11.69 3.81
CA ILE A 141 -5.72 -11.44 4.21
C ILE A 141 -4.81 -12.58 3.77
N GLU A 142 -5.19 -13.84 4.03
CA GLU A 142 -4.42 -15.02 3.63
C GLU A 142 -4.17 -15.03 2.12
N LYS A 143 -5.20 -14.77 1.31
CA LYS A 143 -5.06 -14.66 -0.15
C LYS A 143 -4.05 -13.59 -0.59
N GLN A 144 -3.97 -12.47 0.13
CA GLN A 144 -2.98 -11.43 -0.16
C GLN A 144 -1.56 -11.88 0.18
N PHE A 145 -1.41 -12.69 1.23
CA PHE A 145 -0.10 -13.15 1.71
C PHE A 145 0.43 -14.40 0.99
N ILE A 146 -0.42 -15.29 0.44
CA ILE A 146 0.02 -16.52 -0.25
C ILE A 146 1.14 -16.22 -1.24
N ASN A 147 0.91 -15.29 -2.18
CA ASN A 147 1.91 -14.95 -3.19
C ASN A 147 3.20 -14.38 -2.57
N GLN A 148 3.09 -13.56 -1.51
CA GLN A 148 4.27 -12.96 -0.86
C GLN A 148 5.07 -14.02 -0.09
N THR A 149 4.38 -14.94 0.58
CA THR A 149 4.98 -16.02 1.33
C THR A 149 5.64 -17.04 0.40
N ASP A 150 4.99 -17.40 -0.70
CA ASP A 150 5.56 -18.31 -1.70
C ASP A 150 6.82 -17.72 -2.31
N GLN A 151 6.80 -16.44 -2.68
CA GLN A 151 7.98 -15.73 -3.19
C GLN A 151 9.09 -15.65 -2.15
N LYS A 152 8.77 -15.36 -0.89
CA LYS A 152 9.76 -15.33 0.20
C LYS A 152 10.38 -16.70 0.42
N LEU A 153 9.55 -17.75 0.49
CA LEU A 153 10.01 -19.12 0.65
C LEU A 153 10.91 -19.56 -0.50
N MET A 154 10.52 -19.26 -1.75
CA MET A 154 11.33 -19.56 -2.93
C MET A 154 12.69 -18.87 -2.85
N ASN A 155 12.72 -17.57 -2.54
CA ASN A 155 13.97 -16.83 -2.38
C ASN A 155 14.86 -17.41 -1.27
N ASP A 156 14.28 -17.78 -0.13
CA ASP A 156 15.04 -18.36 0.99
C ASP A 156 15.64 -19.73 0.62
N ILE A 157 14.89 -20.56 -0.12
CA ILE A 157 15.39 -21.84 -0.64
C ILE A 157 16.52 -21.59 -1.64
N ILE A 158 16.35 -20.66 -2.58
CA ILE A 158 17.36 -20.31 -3.58
C ILE A 158 18.65 -19.83 -2.91
N GLU A 159 18.55 -18.90 -1.96
CA GLU A 159 19.69 -18.39 -1.20
C GLU A 159 20.40 -19.54 -0.47
N ASN A 160 19.64 -20.39 0.22
CA ASN A 160 20.18 -21.54 0.93
C ASN A 160 20.91 -22.51 -0.01
N LEU A 161 20.35 -22.81 -1.19
CA LEU A 161 20.96 -23.69 -2.19
C LEU A 161 22.27 -23.09 -2.72
N ILE A 162 22.30 -21.78 -3.03
CA ILE A 162 23.50 -21.10 -3.53
C ILE A 162 24.60 -21.08 -2.46
N GLU A 163 24.26 -20.82 -1.20
CA GLU A 163 25.24 -20.74 -0.10
C GLU A 163 25.83 -22.11 0.25
N ASN A 164 25.02 -23.16 0.23
CA ASN A 164 25.44 -24.50 0.63
C ASN A 164 26.03 -25.33 -0.52
N THR A 165 25.77 -24.98 -1.78
CA THR A 165 26.30 -25.72 -2.94
C THR A 165 27.63 -25.11 -3.41
N LYS A 166 28.74 -25.75 -3.04
CA LYS A 166 30.09 -25.25 -3.36
C LYS A 166 30.61 -25.82 -4.67
N PHE A 167 30.72 -24.96 -5.68
CA PHE A 167 31.44 -25.22 -6.92
C PHE A 167 32.10 -23.93 -7.44
N LYS A 168 33.15 -24.09 -8.25
CA LYS A 168 33.91 -22.95 -8.78
C LYS A 168 33.44 -22.60 -10.18
N LEU A 169 33.13 -21.33 -10.39
CA LEU A 169 32.91 -20.77 -11.71
C LEU A 169 34.26 -20.38 -12.34
N PRO A 170 34.41 -20.49 -13.68
CA PRO A 170 35.61 -20.06 -14.39
C PRO A 170 35.63 -18.52 -14.51
N SER A 171 35.94 -17.82 -13.41
CA SER A 171 35.82 -16.36 -13.27
C SER A 171 36.59 -15.56 -14.33
N GLU A 172 37.80 -15.98 -14.70
CA GLU A 172 38.59 -15.31 -15.74
C GLU A 172 37.94 -15.38 -17.12
N PHE A 173 37.35 -16.53 -17.46
CA PHE A 173 36.63 -16.70 -18.71
C PHE A 173 35.35 -15.88 -18.72
N LEU A 174 34.56 -15.95 -17.64
CA LEU A 174 33.28 -15.25 -17.53
C LEU A 174 33.47 -13.73 -17.53
N THR A 175 34.50 -13.21 -16.87
CA THR A 175 34.82 -11.78 -16.89
C THR A 175 35.18 -11.30 -18.31
N LYS A 176 36.00 -12.07 -19.04
CA LYS A 176 36.32 -11.77 -20.45
C LYS A 176 35.09 -11.87 -21.33
N TRP A 177 34.24 -12.86 -21.10
CA TRP A 177 33.00 -13.08 -21.84
C TRP A 177 32.02 -11.92 -21.65
N ILE A 178 31.82 -11.42 -20.42
CA ILE A 178 31.00 -10.24 -20.12
C ILE A 178 31.55 -9.01 -20.86
N LYS A 179 32.88 -8.80 -20.82
CA LYS A 179 33.52 -7.68 -21.53
C LYS A 179 33.30 -7.71 -23.04
N ILE A 180 33.32 -8.89 -23.66
CA ILE A 180 33.12 -9.08 -25.10
C ILE A 180 31.66 -8.88 -25.50
N ASN A 181 30.72 -9.35 -24.69
CA ASN A 181 29.29 -9.33 -25.00
C ASN A 181 28.56 -8.06 -24.51
N SER A 182 29.25 -7.18 -23.80
CA SER A 182 28.69 -5.89 -23.39
C SER A 182 28.47 -4.99 -24.61
N GLU A 183 27.25 -4.46 -24.77
CA GLU A 183 26.89 -3.53 -25.84
C GLU A 183 27.77 -2.27 -25.84
N LYS A 184 28.26 -1.87 -24.65
CA LYS A 184 29.22 -0.78 -24.48
C LYS A 184 30.60 -1.35 -24.14
N LYS A 185 31.66 -0.74 -24.67
CA LYS A 185 33.03 -1.05 -24.24
C LYS A 185 33.19 -0.70 -22.77
N ILE A 186 33.31 -1.71 -21.92
CA ILE A 186 33.55 -1.58 -20.48
C ILE A 186 35.03 -1.84 -20.14
N SER A 187 35.51 -1.25 -19.06
CA SER A 187 36.88 -1.50 -18.58
C SER A 187 37.00 -2.88 -17.94
N ASP A 188 38.23 -3.36 -17.70
CA ASP A 188 38.45 -4.62 -16.98
C ASP A 188 37.94 -4.57 -15.54
N LYS A 189 37.96 -3.38 -14.92
CA LYS A 189 37.41 -3.15 -13.60
C LYS A 189 35.89 -3.30 -13.62
N ASP A 190 35.22 -2.63 -14.55
CA ASP A 190 33.76 -2.70 -14.68
C ASP A 190 33.29 -4.12 -15.02
N ALA A 191 34.01 -4.82 -15.90
CA ALA A 191 33.71 -6.22 -16.24
C ALA A 191 33.80 -7.15 -15.01
N LYS A 192 34.75 -6.90 -14.11
CA LYS A 192 34.89 -7.65 -12.86
C LYS A 192 33.74 -7.34 -11.89
N GLU A 193 33.36 -6.08 -11.76
CA GLU A 193 32.21 -5.69 -10.93
C GLU A 193 30.90 -6.31 -11.45
N GLU A 194 30.69 -6.35 -12.77
CA GLU A 194 29.54 -7.02 -13.39
C GLU A 194 29.56 -8.54 -13.21
N TYR A 195 30.74 -9.17 -13.25
CA TYR A 195 30.89 -10.58 -12.87
C TYR A 195 30.48 -10.82 -11.42
N GLU A 196 30.98 -10.02 -10.47
CA GLU A 196 30.66 -10.17 -9.04
C GLU A 196 29.15 -10.00 -8.77
N LYS A 197 28.48 -9.08 -9.46
CA LYS A 197 27.01 -8.91 -9.38
C LYS A 197 26.25 -10.09 -9.98
N SER A 198 26.74 -10.68 -11.07
CA SER A 198 26.06 -11.76 -11.80
C SER A 198 26.38 -13.16 -11.28
N GLU A 199 27.42 -13.32 -10.45
CA GLU A 199 27.90 -14.63 -9.97
C GLU A 199 26.80 -15.46 -9.29
N LYS A 200 26.01 -14.85 -8.42
CA LYS A 200 24.89 -15.53 -7.75
C LYS A 200 23.84 -16.01 -8.75
N GLY A 201 23.51 -15.20 -9.75
CA GLY A 201 22.56 -15.56 -10.81
C GLY A 201 23.07 -16.72 -11.68
N MET A 202 24.35 -16.70 -12.04
CA MET A 202 24.97 -17.81 -12.80
C MET A 202 24.98 -19.11 -11.98
N LYS A 203 25.23 -19.03 -10.67
CA LYS A 203 25.15 -20.20 -9.78
C LYS A 203 23.73 -20.74 -9.69
N TYR A 204 22.75 -19.86 -9.51
CA TYR A 204 21.33 -20.22 -9.51
C TYR A 204 20.96 -21.01 -10.78
N GLN A 205 21.23 -20.46 -11.96
CA GLN A 205 20.88 -21.10 -13.24
C GLN A 205 21.49 -22.50 -13.39
N LEU A 206 22.74 -22.69 -12.95
CA LEU A 206 23.40 -24.00 -13.02
C LEU A 206 22.80 -25.01 -12.04
N ILE A 207 22.46 -24.58 -10.82
CA ILE A 207 21.80 -25.43 -9.81
C ILE A 207 20.40 -25.82 -10.32
N GLU A 208 19.62 -24.85 -10.77
CA GLU A 208 18.30 -25.06 -11.35
C GLU A 208 18.34 -26.02 -12.54
N SER A 209 19.22 -25.77 -13.50
CA SER A 209 19.39 -26.64 -14.68
C SER A 209 19.75 -28.08 -14.29
N LYS A 210 20.59 -28.26 -13.26
CA LYS A 210 20.96 -29.58 -12.75
C LYS A 210 19.76 -30.29 -12.12
N LEU A 211 18.97 -29.58 -11.30
CA LEU A 211 17.76 -30.13 -10.68
C LEU A 211 16.71 -30.51 -11.72
N VAL A 212 16.48 -29.66 -12.72
CA VAL A 212 15.58 -29.93 -13.85
C VAL A 212 16.00 -31.20 -14.59
N THR A 213 17.29 -31.31 -14.91
CA THR A 213 17.84 -32.47 -15.65
C THR A 213 17.77 -33.75 -14.81
N ASP A 214 18.17 -33.71 -13.54
CA ASP A 214 18.24 -34.88 -12.66
C ASP A 214 16.86 -35.45 -12.34
N ASN A 215 15.85 -34.57 -12.22
CA ASN A 215 14.48 -34.96 -11.92
C ASN A 215 13.62 -35.10 -13.18
N ASN A 216 14.22 -34.94 -14.37
CA ASN A 216 13.56 -35.02 -15.66
C ASN A 216 12.29 -34.15 -15.73
N LEU A 217 12.38 -32.94 -15.18
CA LEU A 217 11.28 -31.97 -15.18
C LEU A 217 11.12 -31.44 -16.60
N GLN A 218 9.91 -31.56 -17.14
CA GLN A 218 9.58 -31.07 -18.47
C GLN A 218 8.35 -30.18 -18.34
N VAL A 219 8.49 -28.93 -18.79
CA VAL A 219 7.35 -28.05 -18.97
C VAL A 219 6.59 -28.55 -20.20
N ASN A 220 5.41 -29.10 -20.00
CA ASN A 220 4.58 -29.55 -21.11
C ASN A 220 3.73 -28.39 -21.66
N PHE A 221 3.19 -28.59 -22.86
CA PHE A 221 2.38 -27.56 -23.53
C PHE A 221 1.09 -27.22 -22.76
N ASP A 222 0.51 -28.19 -22.06
CA ASP A 222 -0.71 -28.00 -21.29
C ASP A 222 -0.48 -27.13 -20.04
N ASP A 223 0.67 -27.27 -19.39
CA ASP A 223 1.10 -26.44 -18.25
C ASP A 223 1.29 -24.99 -18.70
N LEU A 224 2.00 -24.78 -19.82
CA LEU A 224 2.16 -23.45 -20.43
C LEU A 224 0.81 -22.83 -20.81
N LYS A 225 -0.09 -23.62 -21.39
CA LYS A 225 -1.44 -23.18 -21.75
C LYS A 225 -2.23 -22.79 -20.51
N SER A 226 -2.19 -23.59 -19.45
CA SER A 226 -2.89 -23.33 -18.20
C SER A 226 -2.38 -22.06 -17.50
N TYR A 227 -1.05 -21.92 -17.40
CA TYR A 227 -0.41 -20.74 -16.82
C TYR A 227 -0.72 -19.46 -17.61
N THR A 228 -0.55 -19.50 -18.94
CA THR A 228 -0.85 -18.37 -19.84
C THR A 228 -2.32 -17.96 -19.76
N ARG A 229 -3.24 -18.94 -19.67
CA ARG A 229 -4.67 -18.70 -19.48
C ARG A 229 -4.94 -17.95 -18.17
N GLY A 230 -4.27 -18.34 -17.08
CA GLY A 230 -4.34 -17.66 -15.79
C GLY A 230 -3.87 -16.20 -15.85
N LEU A 231 -2.73 -15.94 -16.48
CA LEU A 231 -2.17 -14.60 -16.66
C LEU A 231 -3.09 -13.68 -17.46
N ILE A 232 -3.60 -14.14 -18.60
CA ILE A 232 -4.50 -13.35 -19.44
C ILE A 232 -5.80 -13.04 -18.69
N LYS A 233 -6.37 -14.02 -17.97
CA LYS A 233 -7.57 -13.80 -17.17
C LYS A 233 -7.35 -12.75 -16.07
N ALA A 234 -6.20 -12.80 -15.39
CA ALA A 234 -5.83 -11.80 -14.39
C ALA A 234 -5.69 -10.41 -15.01
N GLN A 235 -5.07 -10.31 -16.19
CA GLN A 235 -4.91 -9.05 -16.92
C GLN A 235 -6.25 -8.49 -17.41
N MET A 236 -7.13 -9.32 -17.99
CA MET A 236 -8.46 -8.90 -18.43
C MET A 236 -9.31 -8.37 -17.26
N ASN A 237 -9.25 -9.04 -16.11
CA ASN A 237 -9.91 -8.57 -14.89
C ASN A 237 -9.39 -7.19 -14.44
N GLN A 238 -8.08 -6.93 -14.57
CA GLN A 238 -7.47 -5.64 -14.23
C GLN A 238 -7.97 -4.50 -15.13
N TYR A 239 -8.28 -4.79 -16.39
CA TYR A 239 -8.86 -3.83 -17.35
C TYR A 239 -10.39 -3.79 -17.34
N GLY A 240 -11.04 -4.38 -16.33
CA GLY A 240 -12.50 -4.33 -16.16
C GLY A 240 -13.28 -5.31 -17.04
N GLN A 241 -12.61 -6.23 -17.73
CA GLN A 241 -13.23 -7.33 -18.49
C GLN A 241 -13.34 -8.56 -17.59
N SER A 242 -14.20 -8.48 -16.57
CA SER A 242 -14.23 -9.45 -15.47
C SER A 242 -14.77 -10.85 -15.83
N ASN A 243 -15.28 -11.04 -17.05
CA ASN A 243 -15.88 -12.30 -17.47
C ASN A 243 -15.67 -12.59 -18.98
N PRO A 244 -14.41 -12.82 -19.41
CA PRO A 244 -14.15 -13.19 -20.80
C PRO A 244 -14.75 -14.56 -21.10
N SER A 245 -15.27 -14.75 -22.32
CA SER A 245 -15.72 -16.08 -22.73
C SER A 245 -14.52 -17.03 -22.85
N ASP A 246 -14.73 -18.32 -22.61
CA ASP A 246 -13.66 -19.32 -22.73
C ASP A 246 -13.04 -19.32 -24.12
N LYS A 247 -13.84 -19.02 -25.16
CA LYS A 247 -13.39 -18.95 -26.54
C LYS A 247 -12.46 -17.76 -26.79
N GLU A 248 -12.82 -16.57 -26.32
CA GLU A 248 -11.94 -15.39 -26.42
C GLU A 248 -10.62 -15.60 -25.68
N LEU A 249 -10.70 -16.24 -24.51
CA LEU A 249 -9.54 -16.54 -23.70
C LEU A 249 -8.62 -17.57 -24.39
N ASP A 250 -9.17 -18.64 -24.96
CA ASP A 250 -8.42 -19.63 -25.75
C ASP A 250 -7.79 -19.02 -27.01
N ASP A 251 -8.48 -18.13 -27.71
CA ASP A 251 -7.97 -17.45 -28.92
C ASP A 251 -6.82 -16.49 -28.60
N VAL A 252 -6.81 -15.83 -27.44
CA VAL A 252 -5.69 -15.00 -26.98
C VAL A 252 -4.52 -15.89 -26.53
N VAL A 253 -4.78 -16.94 -25.75
CA VAL A 253 -3.75 -17.91 -25.33
C VAL A 253 -3.06 -18.54 -26.55
N ALA A 254 -3.82 -18.98 -27.55
CA ALA A 254 -3.26 -19.57 -28.77
C ALA A 254 -2.34 -18.61 -29.53
N ARG A 255 -2.68 -17.31 -29.59
CA ARG A 255 -1.82 -16.29 -30.22
C ARG A 255 -0.54 -16.04 -29.44
N VAL A 256 -0.61 -15.99 -28.11
CA VAL A 256 0.58 -15.84 -27.25
C VAL A 256 1.51 -17.05 -27.40
N LEU A 257 0.95 -18.26 -27.37
CA LEU A 257 1.71 -19.51 -27.54
C LEU A 257 2.16 -19.78 -28.99
N GLN A 258 1.74 -18.99 -29.98
CA GLN A 258 2.29 -19.01 -31.34
C GLN A 258 3.54 -18.12 -31.46
N ASN A 259 3.73 -17.17 -30.54
CA ASN A 259 4.89 -16.31 -30.52
C ASN A 259 6.05 -17.00 -29.79
N LYS A 260 7.09 -17.37 -30.55
CA LYS A 260 8.27 -18.07 -30.02
C LYS A 260 9.01 -17.27 -28.94
N ASP A 261 9.03 -15.94 -29.03
CA ASP A 261 9.70 -15.08 -28.05
C ASP A 261 8.92 -15.07 -26.73
N GLU A 262 7.58 -15.10 -26.79
CA GLU A 262 6.72 -15.20 -25.60
C GLU A 262 6.79 -16.57 -24.96
N ILE A 263 6.81 -17.67 -25.73
CA ILE A 263 7.01 -19.02 -25.18
C ILE A 263 8.34 -19.11 -24.42
N LYS A 264 9.41 -18.56 -25.00
CA LYS A 264 10.72 -18.55 -24.35
C LYS A 264 10.67 -17.78 -23.03
N ARG A 265 10.10 -16.57 -23.03
CA ARG A 265 9.91 -15.76 -21.82
C ARG A 265 9.06 -16.48 -20.75
N LEU A 266 8.00 -17.18 -21.15
CA LEU A 266 7.10 -17.89 -20.25
C LEU A 266 7.70 -19.18 -19.68
N THR A 267 8.67 -19.78 -20.36
CA THR A 267 9.35 -21.00 -19.91
C THR A 267 10.57 -20.68 -19.02
N GLU A 268 11.12 -19.47 -19.13
CA GLU A 268 12.23 -18.96 -18.32
C GLU A 268 11.78 -18.26 -17.02
N GLN A 269 10.46 -18.10 -16.81
CA GLN A 269 9.83 -17.56 -15.60
C GLN A 269 9.35 -18.69 -14.67
#